data_AF-A0A1L3FRI0-F1
#
_entry.id   AF-A0A1L3FRI0-F1
#
_cell.length_a   1.000
_cell.length_b   1.000
_cell.length_c   1.000
_cell.angle_alpha   90.00
_cell.angle_beta   90.00
_cell.angle_gamma   90.00
#
_symmetry.space_group_name_H-M   'P 1'
#
loop_
_entity.id
_entity.type
_entity.pdbx_description
1 polymer ?
#
loop_
_entity_poly.entity_id
_entity_poly.type
_entity_poly.pdbx_seq_one_letter_code
_entity_poly.pdbx_strand_id
1 'polypeptide(L)'
;MLDQPTTDLRPRLIARIDATPTEVWTPGDFADLGSRAAVDKTLQRLVAAGELRRIDRGLYDRPRKSNLTGKPMVPDYRAVIRAVARRDQARVVVDGMTAANDLGLTTAVPARIEVLVDARLKPIKLGKQVINFKSAAPSRLYWAGRPGMRVVQALYWMQDMMAGKDDRQAVENVLSKLFANPQHGKEIRDDLRAGLSAMPIWMQDFLRPLLEPDDAAEDHA
;
A
#
# COMPACT_ATOMS: atom_id res chain seq x y z
N MET A 1 16.73 -14.46 -42.26
CA MET A 1 16.37 -14.48 -40.83
C MET A 1 16.42 -13.04 -40.36
N LEU A 2 15.27 -12.39 -40.27
CA LEU A 2 15.18 -10.94 -40.07
C LEU A 2 15.56 -10.61 -38.61
N ASP A 3 16.65 -9.86 -38.48
CA ASP A 3 17.10 -9.22 -37.25
C ASP A 3 16.05 -8.15 -36.89
N GLN A 4 15.22 -8.41 -35.88
CA GLN A 4 14.25 -7.42 -35.43
C GLN A 4 14.99 -6.28 -34.71
N PRO A 5 14.70 -5.00 -35.03
CA PRO A 5 15.34 -3.89 -34.37
C PRO A 5 15.06 -3.96 -32.86
N THR A 6 16.11 -3.84 -32.06
CA THR A 6 16.03 -3.71 -30.60
C THR A 6 15.16 -2.50 -30.30
N THR A 7 13.86 -2.73 -30.09
CA THR A 7 12.87 -1.69 -29.81
C THR A 7 13.35 -0.90 -28.61
N ASP A 8 13.47 0.42 -28.78
CA ASP A 8 14.11 1.31 -27.79
C ASP A 8 13.49 1.09 -26.40
N LEU A 9 14.31 0.58 -25.48
CA LEU A 9 13.92 0.22 -24.11
C LEU A 9 13.42 1.44 -23.32
N ARG A 10 14.02 2.61 -23.59
CA ARG A 10 13.73 3.83 -22.84
C ARG A 10 12.28 4.30 -23.03
N PRO A 11 11.75 4.51 -24.25
CA PRO A 11 10.36 4.90 -24.46
C PRO A 11 9.36 3.97 -23.79
N ARG A 12 9.58 2.64 -23.85
CA ARG A 12 8.69 1.65 -23.22
C ARG A 12 8.72 1.75 -21.70
N LEU A 13 9.90 1.92 -21.12
CA LEU A 13 10.07 2.09 -19.68
C LEU A 13 9.40 3.38 -19.19
N ILE A 14 9.61 4.51 -19.89
CA ILE A 14 8.97 5.79 -19.57
C ILE A 14 7.45 5.67 -19.69
N ALA A 15 6.93 5.10 -20.79
CA ALA A 15 5.50 4.94 -21.00
C ALA A 15 4.84 4.15 -19.86
N ARG A 16 5.50 3.09 -19.36
CA ARG A 16 5.00 2.31 -18.22
C ARG A 16 5.03 3.10 -16.92
N ILE A 17 6.08 3.88 -16.67
CA ILE A 17 6.16 4.76 -15.49
C ILE A 17 5.07 5.84 -15.55
N ASP A 18 4.86 6.45 -16.71
CA ASP A 18 3.90 7.54 -16.90
C ASP A 18 2.45 7.07 -16.83
N ALA A 19 2.18 5.79 -17.11
CA ALA A 19 0.86 5.19 -16.89
C ALA A 19 0.47 5.10 -15.40
N THR A 20 1.45 5.09 -14.48
CA THR A 20 1.19 5.08 -13.02
C THR A 20 2.23 5.93 -12.27
N PRO A 21 2.16 7.27 -12.41
CA PRO A 21 3.23 8.17 -11.97
C PRO A 21 3.34 8.30 -10.44
N THR A 22 2.38 7.75 -9.70
CA THR A 22 2.38 7.71 -8.23
C THR A 22 3.06 6.47 -7.66
N GLU A 23 3.37 5.49 -8.50
CA GLU A 23 3.98 4.23 -8.07
C GLU A 23 5.50 4.34 -7.96
N VAL A 24 6.08 3.49 -7.10
CA VAL A 24 7.53 3.35 -6.99
C VAL A 24 7.95 2.08 -7.73
N TRP A 25 8.95 2.23 -8.58
CA TRP A 25 9.39 1.23 -9.53
C TRP A 25 10.67 0.54 -9.07
N THR A 26 10.75 -0.75 -9.37
CA THR A 26 11.91 -1.60 -9.17
C THR A 26 12.43 -2.06 -10.53
N PRO A 27 13.71 -2.44 -10.67
CA PRO A 27 14.19 -3.05 -11.92
C PRO A 27 13.41 -4.30 -12.33
N GLY A 28 12.85 -5.04 -11.37
CA GLY A 28 12.04 -6.24 -11.63
C GLY A 28 10.75 -5.93 -12.39
N ASP A 29 10.23 -4.71 -12.29
CA ASP A 29 8.97 -4.27 -12.92
C ASP A 29 9.09 -4.12 -14.45
N PHE A 30 10.32 -4.21 -14.95
CA PHE A 30 10.66 -4.07 -16.37
C PHE A 30 11.38 -5.31 -16.89
N ALA A 31 11.34 -6.43 -16.17
CA ALA A 31 12.02 -7.67 -16.57
C ALA A 31 11.53 -8.23 -17.92
N ASP A 32 10.30 -7.90 -18.32
CA ASP A 32 9.70 -8.23 -19.62
C ASP A 32 10.15 -7.30 -20.75
N LEU A 33 10.79 -6.16 -20.45
CA LEU A 33 11.20 -5.18 -21.45
C LEU A 33 12.63 -5.40 -21.97
N GLY A 34 13.48 -6.09 -21.23
CA GLY A 34 14.87 -6.34 -21.62
C GLY A 34 15.72 -6.96 -20.50
N SER A 35 17.00 -7.15 -20.79
CA SER A 35 17.93 -7.73 -19.82
C SER A 35 18.10 -6.83 -18.59
N ARG A 36 18.38 -7.45 -17.43
CA ARG A 36 18.59 -6.72 -16.17
C ARG A 36 19.64 -5.61 -16.30
N ALA A 37 20.74 -5.88 -17.00
CA ALA A 37 21.80 -4.89 -17.22
C ALA A 37 21.32 -3.70 -18.08
N ALA A 38 20.51 -3.94 -19.11
CA ALA A 38 19.96 -2.89 -19.96
C ALA A 38 18.93 -2.02 -19.21
N VAL A 39 18.07 -2.65 -18.39
CA VAL A 39 17.11 -1.96 -17.52
C VAL A 39 17.84 -1.09 -16.50
N ASP A 40 18.80 -1.65 -15.76
CA ASP A 40 19.57 -0.92 -14.75
C ASP A 40 20.32 0.28 -15.37
N LYS A 41 20.94 0.09 -16.54
CA LYS A 41 21.65 1.16 -17.25
C LYS A 41 20.69 2.26 -17.73
N THR A 42 19.51 1.89 -18.18
CA THR A 42 18.47 2.85 -18.60
C THR A 42 17.94 3.65 -17.42
N LEU A 43 17.60 2.98 -16.31
CA LEU A 43 17.17 3.64 -15.07
C LEU A 43 18.25 4.60 -14.53
N GLN A 44 19.52 4.20 -14.55
CA GLN A 44 20.63 5.07 -14.16
C GLN A 44 20.72 6.32 -15.04
N ARG A 45 20.58 6.18 -16.36
CA ARG A 45 20.58 7.31 -17.30
C ARG A 45 19.41 8.26 -17.05
N LEU A 46 18.21 7.73 -16.79
CA LEU A 46 17.02 8.55 -16.49
C LEU A 46 17.17 9.31 -15.17
N VAL A 47 17.81 8.70 -14.16
CA VAL A 47 18.15 9.39 -12.92
C VAL A 47 19.20 10.48 -13.16
N ALA A 48 20.23 10.20 -13.95
CA ALA A 48 21.26 11.18 -14.29
C ALA A 48 20.69 12.37 -15.11
N ALA A 49 19.67 12.12 -15.93
CA ALA A 49 18.94 13.15 -16.67
C ALA A 49 17.91 13.91 -15.81
N GLY A 50 17.69 13.52 -14.54
CA GLY A 50 16.70 14.13 -13.66
C GLY A 50 15.24 13.77 -13.98
N GLU A 51 15.00 12.82 -14.88
CA GLU A 51 13.67 12.35 -15.25
C GLU A 51 13.06 11.42 -14.19
N LEU A 52 13.91 10.71 -13.46
CA LEU A 52 13.53 9.87 -12.31
C LEU A 52 14.33 10.28 -11.08
N ARG A 53 13.76 10.04 -9.91
CA ARG A 53 14.48 10.13 -8.64
C ARG A 53 14.73 8.72 -8.12
N ARG A 54 15.95 8.48 -7.65
CA ARG A 54 16.30 7.26 -6.91
C ARG A 54 16.00 7.49 -5.43
N ILE A 55 15.05 6.74 -4.89
CA ILE A 55 14.66 6.82 -3.46
C ILE A 55 15.69 6.06 -2.60
N ASP A 56 16.01 4.84 -3.02
CA ASP A 56 17.01 3.96 -2.41
C ASP A 56 17.57 3.03 -3.50
N ARG A 57 18.47 2.12 -3.15
CA ARG A 57 18.98 1.09 -4.04
C ARG A 57 17.84 0.26 -4.63
N GLY A 58 17.62 0.41 -5.94
CA GLY A 58 16.62 -0.36 -6.67
C GLY A 58 15.20 0.14 -6.52
N LEU A 59 15.00 1.36 -5.98
CA LEU A 59 13.70 2.01 -5.87
C LEU A 59 13.73 3.37 -6.58
N TYR A 60 12.81 3.57 -7.50
CA TYR A 60 12.77 4.73 -8.38
C TYR A 60 11.36 5.31 -8.42
N ASP A 61 11.21 6.63 -8.39
CA ASP A 61 9.92 7.27 -8.62
C ASP A 61 10.01 8.37 -9.68
N ARG A 62 8.84 8.74 -10.22
CA ARG A 62 8.71 9.93 -11.03
C ARG A 62 8.52 11.14 -10.11
N PRO A 63 9.52 12.04 -9.99
CA PRO A 63 9.44 13.13 -9.04
C PRO A 63 8.34 14.11 -9.44
N ARG A 64 7.37 14.31 -8.54
CA ARG A 64 6.31 15.31 -8.70
C ARG A 64 6.71 16.61 -8.00
N LYS A 65 6.29 17.75 -8.55
CA LYS A 65 6.48 19.07 -7.91
C LYS A 65 5.20 19.49 -7.22
N SER A 66 5.33 20.13 -6.06
CA SER A 66 4.21 20.76 -5.36
C SER A 66 3.80 22.02 -6.12
N ASN A 67 2.52 22.13 -6.50
CA ASN A 67 1.99 23.32 -7.17
C ASN A 67 2.12 24.61 -6.32
N LEU A 68 2.13 24.47 -4.99
CA LEU A 68 2.24 25.58 -4.05
C LEU A 68 3.67 26.08 -3.85
N THR A 69 4.66 25.18 -3.82
CA THR A 69 6.04 25.54 -3.44
C THR A 69 7.06 25.35 -4.56
N GLY A 70 6.68 24.71 -5.67
CA GLY A 70 7.56 24.32 -6.76
C GLY A 70 8.59 23.23 -6.39
N LYS A 71 8.65 22.81 -5.12
CA LYS A 71 9.63 21.85 -4.61
C LYS A 71 9.22 20.41 -4.93
N PRO A 72 10.19 19.50 -5.11
CA PRO A 72 9.91 18.07 -5.25
C PRO A 72 9.15 17.54 -4.04
N MET A 73 8.05 16.84 -4.29
CA MET A 73 7.25 16.19 -3.26
C MET A 73 8.00 14.97 -2.70
N VAL A 74 7.78 14.68 -1.42
CA VAL A 74 8.22 13.43 -0.81
C VAL A 74 7.47 12.27 -1.48
N PRO A 75 8.13 11.14 -1.79
CA PRO A 75 7.43 9.96 -2.30
C PRO A 75 6.34 9.51 -1.34
N ASP A 76 5.26 8.94 -1.88
CA ASP A 76 4.26 8.29 -1.04
C ASP A 76 4.86 7.04 -0.39
N TYR A 77 4.91 7.02 0.94
CA TYR A 77 5.45 5.90 1.69
C TYR A 77 4.71 4.58 1.38
N ARG A 78 3.42 4.65 1.02
CA ARG A 78 2.62 3.46 0.66
C ARG A 78 3.14 2.82 -0.62
N ALA A 79 3.47 3.64 -1.62
CA ALA A 79 4.08 3.18 -2.86
C ALA A 79 5.48 2.60 -2.63
N VAL A 80 6.27 3.23 -1.74
CA VAL A 80 7.58 2.70 -1.34
C VAL A 80 7.45 1.32 -0.69
N ILE A 81 6.50 1.14 0.24
CA ILE A 81 6.26 -0.15 0.91
C ILE A 81 5.84 -1.22 -0.12
N ARG A 82 4.92 -0.89 -1.04
CA ARG A 82 4.52 -1.80 -2.12
C ARG A 82 5.70 -2.19 -3.01
N ALA A 83 6.53 -1.23 -3.42
CA ALA A 83 7.69 -1.50 -4.25
C ALA A 83 8.73 -2.39 -3.55
N VAL A 84 8.96 -2.16 -2.26
CA VAL A 84 9.84 -3.02 -1.44
C VAL A 84 9.28 -4.44 -1.34
N ALA A 85 7.98 -4.59 -1.07
CA ALA A 85 7.34 -5.91 -1.02
C ALA A 85 7.49 -6.68 -2.34
N ARG A 86 7.30 -5.99 -3.48
CA ARG A 86 7.50 -6.56 -4.83
C ARG A 86 8.97 -6.91 -5.10
N ARG A 87 9.91 -6.03 -4.74
CA ARG A 87 11.36 -6.24 -4.96
C ARG A 87 11.89 -7.45 -4.20
N ASP A 88 11.54 -7.55 -2.93
CA ASP A 88 12.08 -8.53 -2.00
C ASP A 88 11.19 -9.77 -1.87
N GLN A 89 10.06 -9.83 -2.60
CA GLN A 89 9.05 -10.89 -2.53
C GLN A 89 8.62 -11.17 -1.08
N ALA A 90 8.50 -10.09 -0.29
CA ALA A 90 8.30 -10.15 1.15
C ALA A 90 6.85 -9.84 1.51
N ARG A 91 6.33 -10.53 2.51
CA ARG A 91 5.00 -10.25 3.08
C ARG A 91 5.12 -9.07 4.02
N VAL A 92 4.35 -8.01 3.76
CA VAL A 92 4.37 -6.78 4.57
C VAL A 92 3.01 -6.48 5.17
N VAL A 93 3.00 -6.01 6.42
CA VAL A 93 1.83 -5.49 7.13
C VAL A 93 2.21 -4.15 7.75
N VAL A 94 1.44 -3.09 7.49
CA VAL A 94 1.69 -1.77 8.10
C VAL A 94 1.15 -1.72 9.53
N ASP A 95 1.70 -0.86 10.37
CA ASP A 95 1.17 -0.66 11.72
C ASP A 95 -0.26 -0.07 11.71
N GLY A 96 -0.93 -0.18 12.86
CA GLY A 96 -2.33 0.21 12.98
C GLY A 96 -2.58 1.71 12.87
N MET A 97 -1.65 2.56 13.34
CA MET A 97 -1.76 4.02 13.16
C MET A 97 -1.69 4.41 11.68
N THR A 98 -0.73 3.83 10.93
CA THR A 98 -0.62 4.04 9.49
C THR A 98 -1.88 3.55 8.79
N ALA A 99 -2.35 2.34 9.13
CA ALA A 99 -3.59 1.82 8.57
C ALA A 99 -4.81 2.70 8.88
N ALA A 100 -4.93 3.22 10.10
CA ALA A 100 -6.00 4.13 10.47
C ALA A 100 -5.92 5.45 9.69
N ASN A 101 -4.72 5.98 9.47
CA ASN A 101 -4.51 7.16 8.63
C ASN A 101 -4.89 6.88 7.16
N ASP A 102 -4.51 5.72 6.63
CA ASP A 102 -4.88 5.26 5.29
C ASP A 102 -6.40 5.22 5.07
N LEU A 103 -7.15 4.86 6.12
CA LEU A 103 -8.62 4.79 6.10
C LEU A 103 -9.31 6.11 6.47
N GLY A 104 -8.57 7.16 6.82
CA GLY A 104 -9.14 8.43 7.26
C GLY A 104 -9.74 8.41 8.67
N LEU A 105 -9.45 7.37 9.47
CA LEU A 105 -9.84 7.27 10.87
C LEU A 105 -8.99 8.19 11.77
N THR A 106 -7.87 8.67 11.26
CA THR A 106 -7.03 9.69 11.91
C THR A 106 -6.35 10.57 10.87
N THR A 107 -6.14 11.84 11.21
CA THR A 107 -5.40 12.81 10.40
C THR A 107 -3.91 12.86 10.77
N ALA A 108 -3.51 12.13 11.81
CA ALA A 108 -2.12 12.09 12.26
C ALA A 108 -1.22 11.43 11.20
N VAL A 109 -0.31 12.20 10.62
CA VAL A 109 0.71 11.67 9.70
C VAL A 109 1.91 11.21 10.54
N PRO A 110 2.26 9.91 10.55
CA PRO A 110 3.34 9.42 11.38
C PRO A 110 4.71 9.87 10.85
N ALA A 111 5.57 10.37 11.75
CA ALA A 111 6.97 10.61 11.45
C ALA A 111 7.77 9.29 11.31
N ARG A 112 7.32 8.25 12.03
CA ARG A 112 7.91 6.91 12.00
C ARG A 112 6.82 5.92 11.62
N ILE A 113 7.01 5.24 10.49
CA ILE A 113 6.10 4.21 9.99
C ILE A 113 6.72 2.86 10.32
N GLU A 114 6.00 2.00 11.03
CA GLU A 114 6.46 0.63 11.28
C GLU A 114 5.77 -0.36 10.36
N VAL A 115 6.55 -1.29 9.79
CA VAL A 115 6.08 -2.32 8.87
C VAL A 115 6.59 -3.66 9.36
N LEU A 116 5.68 -4.58 9.66
CA LEU A 116 6.03 -5.97 9.93
C LEU A 116 6.34 -6.69 8.61
N VAL A 117 7.40 -7.48 8.59
CA VAL A 117 7.87 -8.19 7.39
C VAL A 117 8.52 -9.52 7.72
N ASP A 118 8.52 -10.49 6.81
CA ASP A 118 9.22 -11.78 6.96
C ASP A 118 10.64 -11.79 6.38
N ALA A 119 11.20 -10.62 6.08
CA ALA A 119 12.53 -10.43 5.53
C ALA A 119 13.35 -9.43 6.35
N ARG A 120 14.68 -9.48 6.22
CA ARG A 120 15.58 -8.48 6.84
C ARG A 120 15.75 -7.30 5.89
N LEU A 121 15.03 -6.22 6.15
CA LEU A 121 15.07 -5.01 5.34
C LEU A 121 15.66 -3.84 6.14
N LYS A 122 16.41 -2.98 5.45
CA LYS A 122 16.97 -1.76 6.06
C LYS A 122 15.89 -0.67 6.10
N PRO A 123 15.89 0.21 7.13
CA PRO A 123 15.01 1.36 7.16
C PRO A 123 15.22 2.27 5.95
N ILE A 124 14.13 2.83 5.43
CA ILE A 124 14.16 3.76 4.30
C ILE A 124 13.72 5.15 4.78
N LYS A 125 14.52 6.17 4.48
CA LYS A 125 14.21 7.57 4.81
C LYS A 125 13.48 8.25 3.66
N LEU A 126 12.38 8.92 3.97
CA LEU A 126 11.56 9.67 3.02
C LEU A 126 11.36 11.09 3.56
N GLY A 127 12.28 11.99 3.23
CA GLY A 127 12.29 13.34 3.81
C GLY A 127 12.41 13.28 5.34
N LYS A 128 11.37 13.73 6.05
CA LYS A 128 11.28 13.68 7.52
C LYS A 128 10.72 12.36 8.06
N GLN A 129 10.18 11.51 7.19
CA GLN A 129 9.60 10.23 7.59
C GLN A 129 10.62 9.10 7.48
N VAL A 130 10.47 8.07 8.32
CA VAL A 130 11.28 6.85 8.25
C VAL A 130 10.37 5.63 8.26
N ILE A 131 10.51 4.79 7.25
CA ILE A 131 9.90 3.45 7.21
C ILE A 131 10.85 2.49 7.89
N ASN A 132 10.43 1.92 9.01
CA ASN A 132 11.18 0.89 9.74
C ASN A 132 10.54 -0.46 9.53
N PHE A 133 11.35 -1.41 9.09
CA PHE A 133 10.92 -2.79 8.89
C PHE A 133 11.29 -3.62 10.12
N LYS A 134 10.29 -4.28 10.71
CA LYS A 134 10.46 -5.19 11.84
C LYS A 134 10.17 -6.62 11.41
N SER A 135 11.10 -7.52 11.69
CA SER A 135 10.87 -8.95 11.40
C SER A 135 9.74 -9.49 12.25
N ALA A 136 8.82 -10.24 11.64
CA ALA A 136 7.67 -10.83 12.31
C ALA A 136 7.51 -12.31 11.93
N ALA A 137 6.97 -13.09 12.86
CA ALA A 137 6.61 -14.48 12.60
C ALA A 137 5.45 -14.56 11.57
N PRO A 138 5.36 -15.64 10.76
CA PRO A 138 4.31 -15.80 9.76
C PRO A 138 2.88 -15.63 10.29
N SER A 139 2.63 -16.02 11.54
CA SER A 139 1.32 -15.85 12.20
C SER A 139 0.87 -14.39 12.29
N ARG A 140 1.81 -13.44 12.46
CA ARG A 140 1.51 -12.00 12.49
C ARG A 140 1.36 -11.38 11.11
N LEU A 141 1.62 -12.14 10.05
CA LEU A 141 1.59 -11.72 8.66
C LEU A 141 0.43 -12.35 7.87
N TYR A 142 -0.54 -12.97 8.55
CA TYR A 142 -1.72 -13.55 7.92
C TYR A 142 -2.45 -12.57 6.99
N TRP A 143 -2.52 -11.29 7.39
CA TRP A 143 -3.14 -10.23 6.60
C TRP A 143 -2.23 -9.61 5.55
N ALA A 144 -0.97 -10.03 5.42
CA ALA A 144 -0.04 -9.44 4.47
C ALA A 144 -0.54 -9.61 3.02
N GLY A 145 -0.54 -8.52 2.25
CA GLY A 145 -1.00 -8.51 0.86
C GLY A 145 -2.52 -8.68 0.67
N ARG A 146 -3.29 -8.85 1.75
CA ARG A 146 -4.73 -9.04 1.69
C ARG A 146 -5.48 -7.69 1.63
N PRO A 147 -6.57 -7.58 0.86
CA PRO A 147 -7.39 -6.37 0.78
C PRO A 147 -7.86 -5.82 2.14
N GLY A 148 -8.24 -6.71 3.07
CA GLY A 148 -8.72 -6.38 4.41
C GLY A 148 -7.63 -5.95 5.40
N MET A 149 -6.34 -6.00 5.02
CA MET A 149 -5.21 -5.76 5.92
C MET A 149 -5.31 -4.44 6.68
N ARG A 150 -5.62 -3.34 5.97
CA ARG A 150 -5.71 -2.00 6.57
C ARG A 150 -6.84 -1.91 7.58
N VAL A 151 -7.99 -2.54 7.29
CA VAL A 151 -9.13 -2.54 8.21
C VAL A 151 -8.74 -3.23 9.51
N VAL A 152 -8.16 -4.42 9.42
CA VAL A 152 -7.75 -5.18 10.61
C VAL A 152 -6.69 -4.44 11.43
N GLN A 153 -5.66 -3.90 10.79
CA GLN A 153 -4.61 -3.16 11.49
C GLN A 153 -5.14 -1.88 12.12
N ALA A 154 -5.99 -1.13 11.42
CA ALA A 154 -6.61 0.07 11.96
C ALA A 154 -7.48 -0.25 13.18
N LEU A 155 -8.27 -1.32 13.12
CA LEU A 155 -9.13 -1.72 14.24
C LEU A 155 -8.32 -2.13 15.47
N TYR A 156 -7.20 -2.84 15.32
CA TYR A 156 -6.30 -3.10 16.45
C TYR A 156 -5.81 -1.81 17.13
N TRP A 157 -5.58 -0.75 16.37
CA TRP A 157 -5.17 0.55 16.91
C TRP A 157 -6.33 1.32 17.55
N MET A 158 -7.51 1.26 16.92
CA MET A 158 -8.71 1.95 17.39
C MET A 158 -9.40 1.27 18.58
N GLN A 159 -9.00 0.05 18.96
CA GLN A 159 -9.72 -0.75 19.95
C GLN A 159 -10.02 0.02 21.25
N ASP A 160 -9.02 0.69 21.82
CA ASP A 160 -9.17 1.45 23.06
C ASP A 160 -9.95 2.76 22.86
N MET A 161 -9.90 3.33 21.65
CA MET A 161 -10.61 4.57 21.28
C MET A 161 -12.10 4.32 21.02
N MET A 162 -12.48 3.10 20.63
CA MET A 162 -13.88 2.70 20.40
C MET A 162 -14.64 2.37 21.69
N ALA A 163 -14.09 2.70 22.87
CA ALA A 163 -14.80 2.52 24.14
C ALA A 163 -16.01 3.47 24.28
N GLY A 164 -15.97 4.64 23.63
CA GLY A 164 -17.09 5.57 23.53
C GLY A 164 -18.03 5.24 22.38
N LYS A 165 -19.34 5.44 22.58
CA LYS A 165 -20.36 5.18 21.54
C LYS A 165 -20.15 6.05 20.29
N ASP A 166 -19.81 7.33 20.47
CA ASP A 166 -19.64 8.28 19.36
C ASP A 166 -18.42 7.93 18.50
N ASP A 167 -17.29 7.58 19.13
CA ASP A 167 -16.07 7.16 18.44
C ASP A 167 -16.28 5.86 17.68
N ARG A 168 -16.98 4.89 18.30
CA ARG A 168 -17.36 3.64 17.63
C ARG A 168 -18.23 3.89 16.40
N GLN A 169 -19.25 4.75 16.52
CA GLN A 169 -20.13 5.07 15.39
C GLN A 169 -19.38 5.76 14.26
N ALA A 170 -18.41 6.63 14.57
CA ALA A 170 -17.57 7.26 13.56
C ALA A 170 -16.75 6.24 12.77
N VAL A 171 -16.16 5.23 13.45
CA VAL A 171 -15.44 4.14 12.79
C VAL A 171 -16.37 3.33 11.89
N GLU A 172 -17.55 2.93 12.39
CA GLU A 172 -18.56 2.20 11.61
C GLU A 172 -18.93 2.97 10.34
N ASN A 173 -19.18 4.28 10.42
CA ASN A 173 -19.53 5.11 9.27
C ASN A 173 -18.42 5.15 8.20
N VAL A 174 -17.16 5.20 8.61
CA VAL A 174 -16.02 5.17 7.68
C VAL A 174 -15.93 3.82 7.00
N LEU A 175 -16.07 2.72 7.75
CA LEU A 175 -16.01 1.37 7.20
C LEU A 175 -17.19 1.07 6.28
N SER A 176 -18.41 1.48 6.62
CA SER A 176 -19.58 1.31 5.74
C SER A 176 -19.38 2.03 4.41
N LYS A 177 -18.85 3.26 4.42
CA LYS A 177 -18.48 3.98 3.18
C LYS A 177 -17.40 3.27 2.38
N LEU A 178 -16.38 2.72 3.05
CA LEU A 178 -15.32 1.94 2.42
C LEU A 178 -15.88 0.69 1.73
N PHE A 179 -16.76 -0.04 2.41
CA PHE A 179 -17.36 -1.28 1.92
C PHE A 179 -18.37 -1.06 0.79
N ALA A 180 -19.03 0.09 0.78
CA ALA A 180 -19.92 0.52 -0.31
C ALA A 180 -19.16 1.01 -1.56
N ASN A 181 -17.83 1.19 -1.50
CA ASN A 181 -17.05 1.64 -2.64
C ASN A 181 -17.13 0.63 -3.81
N PRO A 182 -17.59 1.02 -5.01
CA PRO A 182 -17.78 0.10 -6.14
C PRO A 182 -16.49 -0.55 -6.66
N GLN A 183 -15.35 0.10 -6.46
CA GLN A 183 -14.08 -0.31 -7.05
C GLN A 183 -13.37 -1.37 -6.21
N HIS A 184 -13.42 -1.23 -4.88
CA HIS A 184 -12.64 -2.08 -3.96
C HIS A 184 -13.45 -2.62 -2.77
N GLY A 185 -14.64 -2.10 -2.51
CA GLY A 185 -15.42 -2.41 -1.31
C GLY A 185 -15.85 -3.88 -1.22
N LYS A 186 -16.24 -4.49 -2.35
CA LYS A 186 -16.58 -5.92 -2.42
C LYS A 186 -15.38 -6.81 -2.07
N GLU A 187 -14.23 -6.54 -2.68
CA GLU A 187 -13.00 -7.32 -2.46
C GLU A 187 -12.58 -7.29 -0.99
N ILE A 188 -12.63 -6.11 -0.36
CA ILE A 188 -12.33 -5.94 1.06
C ILE A 188 -13.32 -6.72 1.94
N ARG A 189 -14.63 -6.62 1.67
CA ARG A 189 -15.65 -7.33 2.46
C ARG A 189 -15.48 -8.85 2.37
N ASP A 190 -15.30 -9.37 1.16
CA ASP A 190 -15.15 -10.81 0.94
C ASP A 190 -13.89 -11.35 1.62
N ASP A 191 -12.79 -10.59 1.56
CA ASP A 191 -11.55 -10.93 2.22
C ASP A 191 -11.66 -10.92 3.76
N LEU A 192 -12.32 -9.91 4.33
CA LEU A 192 -12.61 -9.84 5.76
C LEU A 192 -13.51 -10.99 6.23
N ARG A 193 -14.53 -11.34 5.44
CA ARG A 193 -15.43 -12.47 5.75
C ARG A 193 -14.66 -13.79 5.72
N ALA A 194 -13.84 -14.01 4.70
CA ALA A 194 -13.02 -15.22 4.59
C ALA A 194 -11.97 -15.33 5.71
N GLY A 195 -11.48 -14.20 6.23
CA GLY A 195 -10.49 -14.13 7.30
C GLY A 195 -11.04 -13.90 8.70
N LEU A 196 -12.36 -13.92 8.90
CA LEU A 196 -13.00 -13.52 10.16
C LEU A 196 -12.46 -14.31 11.37
N SER A 197 -12.28 -15.62 11.21
CA SER A 197 -11.77 -16.51 12.27
C SER A 197 -10.31 -16.24 12.69
N ALA A 198 -9.54 -15.52 11.88
CA ALA A 198 -8.17 -15.13 12.20
C ALA A 198 -8.09 -13.85 13.05
N MET A 199 -9.23 -13.21 13.33
CA MET A 199 -9.33 -12.01 14.16
C MET A 199 -9.74 -12.35 15.60
N PRO A 200 -9.45 -11.50 16.60
CA PRO A 200 -9.98 -11.66 17.94
C PRO A 200 -11.51 -11.53 17.96
N ILE A 201 -12.16 -12.19 18.93
CA ILE A 201 -13.63 -12.26 19.03
C ILE A 201 -14.29 -10.87 18.97
N TRP A 202 -13.77 -9.89 19.71
CA TRP A 202 -14.33 -8.53 19.72
C TRP A 202 -14.39 -7.90 18.32
N MET A 203 -13.40 -8.18 17.46
CA MET A 203 -13.32 -7.63 16.10
C MET A 203 -14.28 -8.36 15.18
N GLN A 204 -14.47 -9.67 15.40
CA GLN A 204 -15.48 -10.44 14.70
C GLN A 204 -16.88 -9.91 15.00
N ASP A 205 -17.18 -9.69 16.28
CA ASP A 205 -18.49 -9.17 16.72
C ASP A 205 -18.73 -7.75 16.19
N PHE A 206 -17.68 -6.92 16.14
CA PHE A 206 -17.76 -5.58 15.58
C PHE A 206 -17.99 -5.56 14.06
N LEU A 207 -17.27 -6.40 13.31
CA LEU A 207 -17.34 -6.40 11.85
C LEU A 207 -18.54 -7.16 11.28
N ARG A 208 -19.03 -8.20 11.96
CA ARG A 208 -20.13 -9.04 11.48
C ARG A 208 -21.34 -8.23 10.96
N PRO A 209 -21.93 -7.29 11.72
CA PRO A 209 -23.06 -6.51 11.22
C PRO A 209 -22.71 -5.59 10.04
N LEU A 210 -21.44 -5.22 9.86
CA LEU A 210 -20.98 -4.36 8.75
C LEU A 210 -20.68 -5.16 7.47
N LEU A 211 -20.52 -6.49 7.58
CA LEU A 211 -20.14 -7.38 6.49
C LEU A 211 -21.33 -8.19 5.96
N GLU A 212 -22.42 -8.24 6.70
CA GLU A 212 -23.68 -8.82 6.24
C GLU A 212 -24.29 -7.90 5.16
N PRO A 213 -24.79 -8.46 4.05
CA PRO A 213 -25.59 -7.69 3.11
C PRO A 213 -26.85 -7.16 3.80
N ASP A 214 -27.34 -5.99 3.40
CA ASP A 214 -28.67 -5.48 3.75
C ASP A 214 -29.76 -6.39 3.12
N ASP A 215 -29.86 -7.64 3.54
CA ASP A 215 -30.92 -8.57 3.12
C ASP A 215 -32.22 -8.34 3.92
N ALA A 216 -32.34 -7.24 4.66
CA ALA A 216 -33.52 -6.88 5.45
C ALA A 216 -34.48 -5.89 4.74
N ALA A 217 -34.24 -5.55 3.47
CA ALA A 217 -35.05 -4.57 2.74
C ALA A 217 -35.98 -5.13 1.64
N GLU A 218 -35.99 -6.45 1.37
CA GLU A 218 -36.77 -7.02 0.25
C GLU A 218 -37.88 -8.03 0.62
N ASP A 219 -38.26 -8.18 1.89
CA ASP A 219 -39.29 -9.18 2.28
C ASP A 219 -40.66 -8.61 2.71
N HIS A 220 -40.95 -7.34 2.38
CA HIS A 220 -42.27 -6.74 2.58
C HIS A 220 -42.73 -5.94 1.35
N ALA A 221 -43.09 -6.64 0.27
CA ALA A 221 -43.92 -6.10 -0.81
C ALA A 221 -45.02 -7.10 -1.18
#